data_AF-A0A1G0M3F0-F1
#
_entry.id   AF-A0A1G0M3F0-F1
#
_cell.length_a   1.000
_cell.length_b   1.000
_cell.length_c   1.000
_cell.angle_alpha   90.00
_cell.angle_beta   90.00
_cell.angle_gamma   90.00
#
_symmetry.space_group_name_H-M   'P 1'
#
loop_
_entity.id
_entity.type
_entity.pdbx_description
1 polymer ?
#
loop_
_entity_poly.entity_id
_entity_poly.type
_entity_poly.pdbx_seq_one_letter_code
_entity_poly.pdbx_strand_id
1 'polypeptide(L)'
;MNKMTMAAAVICTALLATTATAKEHPGKASLEKSGYKGPESCEECHPGTAHAFLDTVHWKHASKVTNVEGLDPKKEYGMKNRVYVMCNGNDIVNNLKEIPKSPETGKTKFSGCNSCHPGNHLSDVGSVGAEAEKAIDCLVCHSTDYDFRQRKAFKDEQGRVVMGQDRSTKAALAVGKPTVKSCMVCHEAAGGGVIIKRGFSFTKETDVHAAKGMVCVDCHTAKNHKIPTGLDPNNWANDGLLLSCADASCHGAKPHKDADLNRHAAKVACQTCHIPRTGGAFAKDFTVWEQGSDKFYEPTTLKKEANETVPVYAWYNGTVRNTPHFIGPKGSKKDGKSKITPFKIFQGKAFYEKKSGALLSMDFAPPMANGDTRAGVESAARTLGMKNPAAVAKNAVPGWQTIYFGSNHLVTKTKALNCANCHAPNGVLNLKELGYSDKEILKLTSPEIYLKQLVEKQKEEW
;
A
#
# COMPACT_ATOMS: atom_id res chain seq x y z
N MET A 1 -45.92 52.80 40.30
CA MET A 1 -45.98 52.90 38.82
C MET A 1 -44.69 53.52 38.30
N ASN A 2 -43.75 52.70 37.82
CA ASN A 2 -42.96 52.93 36.60
C ASN A 2 -41.91 51.82 36.49
N LYS A 3 -42.02 51.03 35.42
CA LYS A 3 -41.06 50.00 35.02
C LYS A 3 -39.86 50.70 34.36
N MET A 4 -38.64 50.43 34.80
CA MET A 4 -37.45 50.61 33.98
C MET A 4 -36.71 49.28 33.90
N THR A 5 -36.86 48.64 32.76
CA THR A 5 -36.09 47.52 32.24
C THR A 5 -34.65 47.97 31.97
N MET A 6 -33.67 47.44 32.71
CA MET A 6 -32.26 47.47 32.30
C MET A 6 -31.99 46.30 31.36
N ALA A 7 -31.74 46.60 30.09
CA ALA A 7 -31.24 45.63 29.12
C ALA A 7 -29.74 45.41 29.36
N ALA A 8 -29.35 44.18 29.69
CA ALA A 8 -27.95 43.77 29.76
C ALA A 8 -27.41 43.57 28.34
N ALA A 9 -26.44 44.40 27.95
CA ALA A 9 -25.72 44.27 26.69
C ALA A 9 -24.78 43.06 26.76
N VAL A 10 -25.12 42.00 26.02
CA VAL A 10 -24.22 40.87 25.76
C VAL A 10 -23.19 41.32 24.73
N ILE A 11 -21.97 41.59 25.18
CA ILE A 11 -20.82 41.82 24.30
C ILE A 11 -20.42 40.46 23.72
N CYS A 12 -20.85 40.22 22.48
CA CYS A 12 -20.45 39.06 21.70
C CYS A 12 -19.03 39.30 21.19
N THR A 13 -18.02 38.83 21.92
CA THR A 13 -16.63 38.78 21.42
C THR A 13 -16.56 37.74 20.30
N ALA A 14 -16.62 38.22 19.05
CA ALA A 14 -16.31 37.42 17.88
C ALA A 14 -14.83 37.01 17.93
N LEU A 15 -14.57 35.74 18.28
CA LEU A 15 -13.29 35.09 18.03
C LEU A 15 -13.08 35.06 16.52
N LEU A 16 -12.28 36.00 16.01
CA LEU A 16 -11.74 35.96 14.66
C LEU A 16 -10.89 34.70 14.54
N ALA A 17 -11.47 33.66 13.93
CA ALA A 17 -10.72 32.53 13.44
C ALA A 17 -9.80 33.05 12.33
N THR A 18 -8.52 33.24 12.63
CA THR A 18 -7.51 33.47 11.62
C THR A 18 -7.40 32.20 10.78
N THR A 19 -8.05 32.19 9.63
CA THR A 19 -7.75 31.22 8.59
C THR A 19 -6.31 31.48 8.17
N ALA A 20 -5.40 30.61 8.59
CA ALA A 20 -4.05 30.59 8.06
C ALA A 20 -4.17 30.31 6.57
N THR A 21 -4.07 31.35 5.74
CA THR A 21 -3.96 31.23 4.30
C THR A 21 -2.71 30.41 4.02
N ALA A 22 -2.87 29.29 3.31
CA ALA A 22 -1.73 28.52 2.85
C ALA A 22 -0.79 29.46 2.10
N LYS A 23 0.47 29.53 2.53
CA LYS A 23 1.47 30.40 1.91
C LYS A 23 1.54 30.06 0.42
N GLU A 24 1.23 31.03 -0.44
CA GLU A 24 1.27 30.80 -1.89
C GLU A 24 2.67 30.37 -2.33
N HIS A 25 2.73 29.44 -3.29
CA HIS A 25 4.00 28.92 -3.78
C HIS A 25 4.77 30.04 -4.50
N PRO A 26 6.04 30.32 -4.14
CA PRO A 26 6.82 31.42 -4.74
C PRO A 26 6.95 31.35 -6.27
N GLY A 27 6.94 30.13 -6.84
CA GLY A 27 6.99 29.91 -8.29
C GLY A 27 5.70 30.23 -9.05
N LYS A 28 4.60 30.58 -8.38
CA LYS A 28 3.28 30.80 -9.00
C LYS A 28 3.33 31.89 -10.08
N ALA A 29 3.99 33.03 -9.79
CA ALA A 29 4.13 34.13 -10.75
C ALA A 29 4.93 33.72 -12.01
N SER A 30 5.93 32.84 -11.89
CA SER A 30 6.65 32.31 -13.05
C SER A 30 5.70 31.48 -13.92
N LEU A 31 4.98 30.53 -13.30
CA LEU A 31 4.03 29.64 -13.98
C LEU A 31 2.86 30.38 -14.66
N GLU A 32 2.36 31.46 -14.07
CA GLU A 32 1.33 32.31 -14.69
C GLU A 32 1.82 32.97 -15.98
N LYS A 33 3.09 33.39 -16.01
CA LYS A 33 3.70 34.07 -17.15
C LYS A 33 4.16 33.10 -18.24
N SER A 34 4.81 32.00 -17.86
CA SER A 34 5.46 31.07 -18.81
C SER A 34 4.63 29.83 -19.16
N GLY A 35 3.56 29.58 -18.40
CA GLY A 35 2.85 28.30 -18.40
C GLY A 35 3.67 27.18 -17.75
N TYR A 36 3.03 26.01 -17.62
CA TYR A 36 3.69 24.78 -17.17
C TYR A 36 4.11 23.93 -18.38
N LYS A 37 5.42 23.66 -18.49
CA LYS A 37 6.00 22.86 -19.59
C LYS A 37 6.43 21.46 -19.14
N GLY A 38 5.98 21.05 -17.96
CA GLY A 38 6.44 19.82 -17.31
C GLY A 38 7.50 20.09 -16.25
N PRO A 39 8.26 19.04 -15.88
CA PRO A 39 9.26 19.12 -14.82
C PRO A 39 10.28 20.26 -14.99
N GLU A 40 10.61 20.65 -16.22
CA GLU A 40 11.54 21.76 -16.48
C GLU A 40 11.12 23.10 -15.85
N SER A 41 9.81 23.37 -15.74
CA SER A 41 9.31 24.57 -15.07
C SER A 41 9.56 24.53 -13.56
N CYS A 42 9.59 23.34 -12.97
CA CYS A 42 9.90 23.15 -11.54
C CYS A 42 11.41 23.29 -11.28
N GLU A 43 12.23 22.80 -12.21
CA GLU A 43 13.70 22.81 -12.14
C GLU A 43 14.29 24.23 -12.08
N GLU A 44 13.57 25.26 -12.55
CA GLU A 44 13.98 26.67 -12.42
C GLU A 44 14.27 27.06 -10.96
N CYS A 45 13.49 26.52 -10.00
CA CYS A 45 13.62 26.78 -8.57
C CYS A 45 14.07 25.55 -7.77
N HIS A 46 13.94 24.35 -8.34
CA HIS A 46 14.25 23.07 -7.68
C HIS A 46 15.29 22.26 -8.46
N PRO A 47 16.47 22.83 -8.76
CA PRO A 47 17.44 22.20 -9.65
C PRO A 47 17.91 20.84 -9.13
N GLY A 48 17.92 19.85 -10.03
CA GLY A 48 18.31 18.46 -9.78
C GLY A 48 17.22 17.61 -9.14
N THR A 49 16.00 18.12 -8.97
CA THR A 49 14.93 17.38 -8.27
C THR A 49 14.39 16.23 -9.12
N ALA A 50 14.11 16.49 -10.40
CA ALA A 50 13.69 15.49 -11.37
C ALA A 50 14.75 14.39 -11.48
N HIS A 51 16.02 14.76 -11.62
CA HIS A 51 17.14 13.83 -11.64
C HIS A 51 17.18 12.94 -10.38
N ALA A 52 17.14 13.56 -9.19
CA ALA A 52 17.16 12.84 -7.93
C ALA A 52 15.92 11.96 -7.72
N PHE A 53 14.76 12.33 -8.28
CA PHE A 53 13.54 11.54 -8.22
C PHE A 53 13.68 10.20 -8.96
N LEU A 54 14.45 10.16 -10.05
CA LEU A 54 14.70 8.92 -10.80
C LEU A 54 15.40 7.84 -9.96
N ASP A 55 16.10 8.22 -8.90
CA ASP A 55 16.77 7.28 -7.97
C ASP A 55 15.85 6.70 -6.89
N THR A 56 14.60 7.16 -6.80
CA THR A 56 13.63 6.70 -5.80
C THR A 56 12.96 5.40 -6.20
N VAL A 57 12.44 4.67 -5.21
CA VAL A 57 11.63 3.47 -5.45
C VAL A 57 10.34 3.76 -6.21
N HIS A 58 9.79 4.98 -6.13
CA HIS A 58 8.59 5.37 -6.87
C HIS A 58 8.83 5.45 -8.38
N TRP A 59 10.05 5.82 -8.80
CA TRP A 59 10.42 5.79 -10.20
C TRP A 59 10.92 4.42 -10.67
N LYS A 60 11.81 3.80 -9.90
CA LYS A 60 12.46 2.52 -10.26
C LYS A 60 11.58 1.31 -10.06
N HIS A 61 10.57 1.40 -9.19
CA HIS A 61 9.79 0.29 -8.64
C HIS A 61 10.66 -0.87 -8.12
N ALA A 62 11.91 -0.58 -7.74
CA ALA A 62 12.89 -1.55 -7.28
C ALA A 62 13.93 -0.84 -6.42
N SER A 63 14.50 -1.61 -5.50
CA SER A 63 15.64 -1.20 -4.68
C SER A 63 16.47 -2.43 -4.33
N LYS A 64 17.65 -2.23 -3.74
CA LYS A 64 18.33 -3.32 -3.03
C LYS A 64 17.44 -3.77 -1.87
N VAL A 65 17.30 -5.08 -1.69
CA VAL A 65 16.47 -5.70 -0.64
C VAL A 65 17.36 -6.60 0.19
N THR A 66 17.49 -6.29 1.48
CA THR A 66 18.44 -6.96 2.40
C THR A 66 17.77 -7.84 3.45
N ASN A 67 16.44 -7.74 3.59
CA ASN A 67 15.68 -8.38 4.65
C ASN A 67 14.82 -9.56 4.17
N VAL A 68 14.94 -9.99 2.91
CA VAL A 68 14.15 -11.08 2.31
C VAL A 68 15.08 -12.22 1.91
N GLU A 69 14.72 -13.45 2.29
CA GLU A 69 15.49 -14.64 1.97
C GLU A 69 15.53 -14.95 0.47
N GLY A 70 16.62 -15.58 0.02
CA GLY A 70 16.73 -16.13 -1.33
C GLY A 70 16.87 -15.10 -2.45
N LEU A 71 17.09 -13.82 -2.13
CA LEU A 71 17.36 -12.77 -3.12
C LEU A 71 18.87 -12.60 -3.35
N ASP A 72 19.25 -12.30 -4.59
CA ASP A 72 20.62 -11.97 -4.96
C ASP A 72 20.95 -10.55 -4.47
N PRO A 73 21.86 -10.36 -3.51
CA PRO A 73 22.14 -9.05 -2.93
C PRO A 73 22.73 -8.04 -3.94
N LYS A 74 23.17 -8.50 -5.11
CA LYS A 74 23.68 -7.64 -6.19
C LYS A 74 22.59 -7.08 -7.09
N LYS A 75 21.35 -7.57 -6.97
CA LYS A 75 20.21 -7.17 -7.79
C LYS A 75 19.22 -6.32 -7.00
N GLU A 76 18.50 -5.46 -7.73
CA GLU A 76 17.35 -4.76 -7.18
C GLU A 76 16.08 -5.58 -7.39
N TYR A 77 15.16 -5.49 -6.44
CA TYR A 77 13.88 -6.18 -6.47
C TYR A 77 12.74 -5.24 -6.10
N GLY A 78 11.57 -5.48 -6.69
CA GLY A 78 10.36 -4.72 -6.40
C GLY A 78 9.25 -5.00 -7.40
N MET A 79 8.29 -4.09 -7.54
CA MET A 79 7.20 -4.26 -8.52
C MET A 79 7.73 -4.38 -9.97
N LYS A 80 8.93 -3.85 -10.23
CA LYS A 80 9.62 -4.00 -11.52
C LYS A 80 9.75 -5.46 -11.97
N ASN A 81 10.19 -6.35 -11.09
CA ASN A 81 10.64 -7.70 -11.46
C ASN A 81 10.19 -8.83 -10.51
N ARG A 82 9.64 -8.53 -9.33
CA ARG A 82 9.18 -9.55 -8.38
C ARG A 82 7.90 -10.20 -8.86
N VAL A 83 7.85 -11.53 -8.81
CA VAL A 83 6.61 -12.32 -9.01
C VAL A 83 6.10 -12.88 -7.68
N TYR A 84 4.78 -12.79 -7.46
CA TYR A 84 4.07 -13.30 -6.28
C TYR A 84 2.56 -13.34 -6.60
N VAL A 85 1.80 -14.23 -5.94
CA VAL A 85 0.42 -14.56 -6.36
C VAL A 85 -0.64 -13.51 -6.07
N MET A 86 -0.33 -12.37 -5.45
CA MET A 86 -1.32 -11.27 -5.32
C MET A 86 -1.57 -10.57 -6.67
N CYS A 87 -0.50 -10.34 -7.42
CA CYS A 87 -0.57 -9.72 -8.73
C CYS A 87 -0.33 -10.73 -9.85
N ASN A 88 0.47 -11.78 -9.61
CA ASN A 88 0.89 -12.79 -10.59
C ASN A 88 1.60 -12.21 -11.85
N GLY A 89 2.22 -11.05 -11.68
CA GLY A 89 2.94 -10.32 -12.72
C GLY A 89 3.76 -9.17 -12.11
N ASN A 90 4.52 -8.49 -12.97
CA ASN A 90 5.42 -7.38 -12.64
C ASN A 90 5.46 -6.37 -13.80
N ASP A 91 6.17 -5.26 -13.64
CA ASP A 91 6.21 -4.19 -14.66
C ASP A 91 6.87 -4.64 -15.97
N ILE A 92 7.83 -5.59 -15.93
CA ILE A 92 8.48 -6.14 -17.13
C ILE A 92 7.45 -6.85 -18.02
N VAL A 93 6.61 -7.70 -17.43
CA VAL A 93 5.64 -8.51 -18.18
C VAL A 93 4.35 -7.75 -18.43
N ASN A 94 3.87 -7.00 -17.44
CA ASN A 94 2.60 -6.28 -17.48
C ASN A 94 2.83 -4.78 -17.49
N ASN A 95 3.68 -4.34 -18.42
CA ASN A 95 3.84 -2.93 -18.71
C ASN A 95 2.50 -2.30 -19.15
N LEU A 96 2.41 -0.96 -19.21
CA LEU A 96 1.22 -0.31 -19.74
C LEU A 96 1.04 -0.70 -21.21
N LYS A 97 -0.10 -1.31 -21.53
CA LYS A 97 -0.33 -1.89 -22.85
C LYS A 97 -1.80 -1.85 -23.24
N GLU A 98 -2.02 -1.97 -24.54
CA GLU A 98 -3.34 -2.24 -25.12
C GLU A 98 -3.63 -3.73 -24.99
N ILE A 99 -4.81 -4.07 -24.49
CA ILE A 99 -5.29 -5.44 -24.44
C ILE A 99 -5.83 -5.82 -25.82
N PRO A 100 -5.57 -7.03 -26.33
CA PRO A 100 -6.16 -7.50 -27.58
C PRO A 100 -7.68 -7.31 -27.59
N LYS A 101 -8.23 -7.12 -28.78
CA LYS A 101 -9.68 -6.96 -28.94
C LYS A 101 -10.40 -8.17 -28.33
N SER A 102 -11.35 -7.90 -27.45
CA SER A 102 -12.27 -8.92 -26.94
C SER A 102 -12.98 -9.56 -28.15
N PRO A 103 -12.93 -10.89 -28.33
CA PRO A 103 -13.61 -11.57 -29.44
C PRO A 103 -15.12 -11.31 -29.45
N GLU A 104 -15.71 -11.06 -28.28
CA GLU A 104 -17.15 -10.84 -28.11
C GLU A 104 -17.60 -9.42 -28.48
N THR A 105 -16.77 -8.41 -28.24
CA THR A 105 -17.17 -6.99 -28.42
C THR A 105 -16.42 -6.27 -29.53
N GLY A 106 -15.29 -6.82 -30.01
CA GLY A 106 -14.37 -6.14 -30.92
C GLY A 106 -13.66 -4.92 -30.31
N LYS A 107 -13.87 -4.62 -29.01
CA LYS A 107 -13.28 -3.48 -28.29
C LYS A 107 -11.99 -3.89 -27.60
N THR A 108 -11.12 -2.90 -27.38
CA THR A 108 -9.90 -3.01 -26.57
C THR A 108 -10.04 -2.23 -25.26
N LYS A 109 -9.21 -2.55 -24.28
CA LYS A 109 -8.96 -1.73 -23.08
C LYS A 109 -7.46 -1.52 -22.91
N PHE A 110 -7.07 -0.49 -22.18
CA PHE A 110 -5.67 -0.32 -21.75
C PHE A 110 -5.52 -0.81 -20.32
N SER A 111 -4.45 -1.53 -20.03
CA SER A 111 -4.16 -2.07 -18.71
C SER A 111 -2.65 -2.24 -18.51
N GLY A 112 -2.22 -2.42 -17.28
CA GLY A 112 -0.82 -2.64 -16.92
C GLY A 112 -0.50 -2.12 -15.52
N CYS A 113 0.60 -2.62 -14.96
CA CYS A 113 1.12 -2.20 -13.66
C CYS A 113 1.51 -0.71 -13.67
N ASN A 114 1.99 -0.22 -14.81
CA ASN A 114 2.46 1.16 -14.97
C ASN A 114 1.36 2.21 -15.15
N SER A 115 0.08 1.80 -15.14
CA SER A 115 -1.04 2.75 -14.93
C SER A 115 -0.88 3.54 -13.62
N CYS A 116 -0.12 3.03 -12.64
CA CYS A 116 0.17 3.69 -11.38
C CYS A 116 1.58 4.31 -11.27
N HIS A 117 2.42 4.21 -12.31
CA HIS A 117 3.76 4.82 -12.31
C HIS A 117 3.64 6.34 -12.48
N PRO A 118 4.41 7.17 -11.76
CA PRO A 118 4.33 8.64 -11.81
C PRO A 118 5.05 9.23 -13.04
N GLY A 119 4.82 8.63 -14.21
CA GLY A 119 5.38 9.04 -15.50
C GLY A 119 4.37 8.87 -16.64
N ASN A 120 4.69 9.42 -17.80
CA ASN A 120 3.83 9.35 -18.99
C ASN A 120 4.01 8.04 -19.78
N HIS A 121 4.94 7.19 -19.33
CA HIS A 121 5.25 5.92 -19.94
C HIS A 121 5.90 5.98 -21.34
N LEU A 122 6.45 7.13 -21.72
CA LEU A 122 7.40 7.22 -22.84
C LEU A 122 8.80 6.73 -22.46
N SER A 123 9.07 6.61 -21.15
CA SER A 123 10.25 5.98 -20.59
C SER A 123 9.82 4.85 -19.65
N ASP A 124 10.52 3.73 -19.73
CA ASP A 124 10.25 2.57 -18.88
C ASP A 124 10.59 2.83 -17.42
N VAL A 125 10.03 2.00 -16.54
CA VAL A 125 10.30 2.02 -15.10
C VAL A 125 11.80 1.90 -14.81
N GLY A 126 12.34 2.88 -14.09
CA GLY A 126 13.75 2.98 -13.77
C GLY A 126 14.66 3.40 -14.93
N SER A 127 14.09 4.02 -15.98
CA SER A 127 14.88 4.72 -17.00
C SER A 127 15.61 5.92 -16.39
N VAL A 128 16.70 6.35 -17.03
CA VAL A 128 17.52 7.49 -16.61
C VAL A 128 17.70 8.48 -17.76
N GLY A 129 18.19 9.69 -17.45
CA GLY A 129 18.49 10.71 -18.45
C GLY A 129 17.35 11.70 -18.71
N ALA A 130 17.60 12.65 -19.62
CA ALA A 130 16.75 13.82 -19.82
C ALA A 130 15.31 13.46 -20.25
N GLU A 131 15.13 12.42 -21.06
CA GLU A 131 13.82 11.93 -21.48
C GLU A 131 13.01 11.40 -20.30
N ALA A 132 13.66 10.66 -19.40
CA ALA A 132 13.05 10.14 -18.19
C ALA A 132 12.66 11.28 -17.23
N GLU A 133 13.54 12.28 -17.07
CA GLU A 133 13.26 13.48 -16.27
C GLU A 133 12.04 14.24 -16.81
N LYS A 134 11.93 14.42 -18.13
CA LYS A 134 10.78 15.08 -18.79
C LYS A 134 9.47 14.29 -18.66
N ALA A 135 9.57 12.96 -18.53
CA ALA A 135 8.43 12.06 -18.43
C ALA A 135 7.73 12.10 -17.06
N ILE A 136 8.39 12.59 -16.00
CA ILE A 136 7.85 12.64 -14.64
C ILE A 136 6.54 13.45 -14.60
N ASP A 137 5.55 12.92 -13.88
CA ASP A 137 4.35 13.66 -13.50
C ASP A 137 4.54 14.29 -12.11
N CYS A 138 5.02 15.53 -12.05
CA CYS A 138 5.14 16.21 -10.75
C CYS A 138 3.76 16.49 -10.13
N LEU A 139 2.75 16.75 -10.96
CA LEU A 139 1.47 17.30 -10.53
C LEU A 139 0.54 16.23 -9.97
N VAL A 140 0.67 14.96 -10.37
CA VAL A 140 -0.12 13.86 -9.78
C VAL A 140 0.03 13.77 -8.26
N CYS A 141 1.22 14.13 -7.74
CA CYS A 141 1.48 14.15 -6.31
C CYS A 141 1.26 15.54 -5.71
N HIS A 142 1.66 16.61 -6.40
CA HIS A 142 1.75 17.94 -5.82
C HIS A 142 0.55 18.86 -6.08
N SER A 143 -0.28 18.60 -7.09
CA SER A 143 -1.41 19.47 -7.39
C SER A 143 -2.65 19.09 -6.58
N THR A 144 -3.27 20.07 -5.91
CA THR A 144 -4.55 19.89 -5.23
C THR A 144 -5.76 19.97 -6.17
N ASP A 145 -5.55 20.36 -7.43
CA ASP A 145 -6.60 20.49 -8.47
C ASP A 145 -6.23 19.69 -9.74
N TYR A 146 -5.51 18.59 -9.56
CA TYR A 146 -5.14 17.67 -10.64
C TYR A 146 -6.39 17.02 -11.24
N ASP A 147 -6.58 17.13 -12.55
CA ASP A 147 -7.67 16.47 -13.26
C ASP A 147 -7.33 15.00 -13.55
N PHE A 148 -7.70 14.12 -12.61
CA PHE A 148 -7.54 12.67 -12.76
C PHE A 148 -8.27 12.07 -13.96
N ARG A 149 -9.21 12.78 -14.62
CA ARG A 149 -9.83 12.30 -15.85
C ARG A 149 -8.85 12.28 -17.03
N GLN A 150 -7.80 13.11 -16.98
CA GLN A 150 -6.71 13.11 -17.96
C GLN A 150 -5.73 11.96 -17.74
N ARG A 151 -5.70 11.38 -16.53
CA ARG A 151 -4.86 10.23 -16.19
C ARG A 151 -5.47 8.93 -16.74
N LYS A 152 -5.48 8.81 -18.06
CA LYS A 152 -5.95 7.64 -18.81
C LYS A 152 -4.92 7.23 -19.84
N ALA A 153 -4.81 5.93 -20.06
CA ALA A 153 -3.93 5.40 -21.09
C ALA A 153 -4.59 5.53 -22.48
N PHE A 154 -3.79 5.87 -23.48
CA PHE A 154 -4.21 6.01 -24.86
C PHE A 154 -3.05 5.73 -25.82
N LYS A 155 -3.33 5.63 -27.12
CA LYS A 155 -2.31 5.60 -28.16
C LYS A 155 -1.99 7.01 -28.63
N ASP A 156 -0.73 7.39 -28.56
CA ASP A 156 -0.27 8.64 -29.16
C ASP A 156 -0.27 8.58 -30.70
N GLU A 157 0.13 9.68 -31.34
CA GLU A 157 0.19 9.80 -32.79
C GLU A 157 1.15 8.80 -33.45
N GLN A 158 2.13 8.28 -32.69
CA GLN A 158 3.07 7.26 -33.13
C GLN A 158 2.59 5.83 -32.81
N GLY A 159 1.37 5.68 -32.28
CA GLY A 159 0.77 4.40 -31.93
C GLY A 159 1.30 3.79 -30.63
N ARG A 160 2.11 4.52 -29.85
CA ARG A 160 2.65 4.07 -28.56
C ARG A 160 1.59 4.21 -27.49
N VAL A 161 1.53 3.24 -26.57
CA VAL A 161 0.63 3.32 -25.43
C VAL A 161 1.27 4.19 -24.35
N VAL A 162 0.66 5.33 -24.07
CA VAL A 162 1.15 6.32 -23.11
C VAL A 162 0.12 6.60 -22.03
N MET A 163 0.58 7.14 -20.90
CA MET A 163 -0.27 7.57 -19.81
C MET A 163 -0.47 9.08 -19.88
N GLY A 164 -1.73 9.52 -20.01
CA GLY A 164 -2.07 10.93 -19.95
C GLY A 164 -1.73 11.55 -18.59
N GLN A 165 -1.37 12.83 -18.62
CA GLN A 165 -1.00 13.63 -17.44
C GLN A 165 -1.72 14.97 -17.52
N ASP A 166 -2.23 15.47 -16.40
CA ASP A 166 -2.71 16.85 -16.35
C ASP A 166 -1.51 17.79 -16.26
N ARG A 167 -1.13 18.36 -17.41
CA ARG A 167 -0.08 19.38 -17.54
C ARG A 167 -0.66 20.80 -17.68
N SER A 168 -1.89 21.03 -17.23
CA SER A 168 -2.48 22.36 -17.30
C SER A 168 -1.80 23.34 -16.35
N THR A 169 -1.70 24.61 -16.75
CA THR A 169 -1.27 25.69 -15.85
C THR A 169 -2.17 25.75 -14.61
N LYS A 170 -3.47 25.49 -14.75
CA LYS A 170 -4.41 25.41 -13.62
C LYS A 170 -3.95 24.42 -12.55
N ALA A 171 -3.60 23.20 -12.93
CA ALA A 171 -3.08 22.20 -11.98
C ALA A 171 -1.73 22.62 -11.40
N ALA A 172 -0.84 23.22 -12.20
CA ALA A 172 0.46 23.71 -11.73
C ALA A 172 0.35 24.86 -10.72
N LEU A 173 -0.61 25.79 -10.90
CA LEU A 173 -0.87 26.88 -9.96
C LEU A 173 -1.46 26.40 -8.63
N ALA A 174 -2.01 25.18 -8.60
CA ALA A 174 -2.53 24.50 -7.42
C ALA A 174 -1.49 23.58 -6.75
N VAL A 175 -0.20 23.76 -7.03
CA VAL A 175 0.88 23.01 -6.36
C VAL A 175 0.87 23.29 -4.85
N GLY A 176 0.96 22.22 -4.08
CA GLY A 176 0.99 22.26 -2.63
C GLY A 176 1.44 20.94 -2.02
N LYS A 177 1.10 20.77 -0.75
CA LYS A 177 1.39 19.55 0.01
C LYS A 177 0.53 18.40 -0.54
N PRO A 178 1.09 17.20 -0.78
CA PRO A 178 0.33 16.05 -1.24
C PRO A 178 -0.85 15.72 -0.31
N THR A 179 -2.00 15.44 -0.91
CA THR A 179 -3.23 15.07 -0.20
C THR A 179 -3.37 13.55 -0.09
N VAL A 180 -4.33 13.07 0.71
CA VAL A 180 -4.67 11.64 0.74
C VAL A 180 -5.02 11.14 -0.67
N LYS A 181 -5.81 11.91 -1.44
CA LYS A 181 -6.22 11.55 -2.79
C LYS A 181 -5.03 11.39 -3.75
N SER A 182 -4.02 12.26 -3.63
CA SER A 182 -2.80 12.22 -4.44
C SER A 182 -2.06 10.88 -4.31
N CYS A 183 -2.06 10.28 -3.13
CA CYS A 183 -1.45 8.96 -2.90
C CYS A 183 -2.41 7.81 -3.26
N MET A 184 -3.68 7.94 -2.86
CA MET A 184 -4.63 6.84 -2.90
C MET A 184 -5.09 6.47 -4.31
N VAL A 185 -5.01 7.40 -5.28
CA VAL A 185 -5.28 7.09 -6.71
C VAL A 185 -4.54 5.84 -7.21
N CYS A 186 -3.33 5.59 -6.70
CA CYS A 186 -2.56 4.40 -7.02
C CYS A 186 -2.58 3.36 -5.89
N HIS A 187 -2.46 3.80 -4.63
CA HIS A 187 -2.30 2.89 -3.50
C HIS A 187 -3.59 2.14 -3.11
N GLU A 188 -4.77 2.68 -3.45
CA GLU A 188 -6.07 2.05 -3.18
C GLU A 188 -6.51 1.12 -4.30
N ALA A 189 -6.19 1.44 -5.55
CA ALA A 189 -6.60 0.70 -6.75
C ALA A 189 -5.67 -0.47 -7.13
N ALA A 190 -4.55 -0.62 -6.41
CA ALA A 190 -3.56 -1.64 -6.69
C ALA A 190 -4.13 -3.07 -6.55
N GLY A 191 -3.75 -3.95 -7.48
CA GLY A 191 -4.12 -5.38 -7.45
C GLY A 191 -5.40 -5.73 -8.20
N GLY A 192 -5.91 -4.81 -9.02
CA GLY A 192 -7.10 -5.04 -9.87
C GLY A 192 -8.38 -4.40 -9.32
N GLY A 193 -8.28 -3.37 -8.48
CA GLY A 193 -9.44 -2.62 -8.00
C GLY A 193 -9.23 -1.94 -6.65
N VAL A 194 -10.19 -1.09 -6.30
CA VAL A 194 -10.22 -0.34 -5.03
C VAL A 194 -10.29 -1.29 -3.83
N ILE A 195 -9.43 -1.06 -2.83
CA ILE A 195 -9.35 -1.79 -1.55
C ILE A 195 -8.90 -3.27 -1.72
N ILE A 196 -8.57 -3.72 -2.93
CA ILE A 196 -8.22 -5.13 -3.21
C ILE A 196 -6.94 -5.55 -2.49
N LYS A 197 -5.79 -4.90 -2.76
CA LYS A 197 -4.50 -5.35 -2.23
C LYS A 197 -4.33 -5.10 -0.74
N ARG A 198 -4.34 -3.82 -0.34
CA ARG A 198 -4.01 -3.41 1.03
C ARG A 198 -5.21 -3.43 1.98
N GLY A 199 -6.44 -3.32 1.47
CA GLY A 199 -7.63 -3.56 2.29
C GLY A 199 -8.00 -2.47 3.29
N PHE A 200 -7.50 -1.24 3.11
CA PHE A 200 -7.83 -0.12 3.98
C PHE A 200 -8.36 1.06 3.17
N SER A 201 -9.14 1.89 3.85
CA SER A 201 -9.50 3.24 3.42
C SER A 201 -9.03 4.19 4.52
N PHE A 202 -8.29 5.25 4.18
CA PHE A 202 -7.75 6.19 5.15
C PHE A 202 -8.66 7.41 5.27
N THR A 203 -9.70 7.29 6.09
CA THR A 203 -10.71 8.34 6.31
C THR A 203 -10.89 8.61 7.81
N LYS A 204 -11.61 9.69 8.14
CA LYS A 204 -11.88 10.09 9.53
C LYS A 204 -12.65 9.01 10.31
N GLU A 205 -13.43 8.20 9.62
CA GLU A 205 -14.29 7.16 10.19
C GLU A 205 -13.51 5.87 10.46
N THR A 206 -12.43 5.63 9.72
CA THR A 206 -11.71 4.35 9.73
C THR A 206 -10.33 4.43 10.37
N ASP A 207 -9.71 5.62 10.50
CA ASP A 207 -8.39 5.80 11.09
C ASP A 207 -8.32 7.05 11.98
N VAL A 208 -7.82 6.89 13.21
CA VAL A 208 -7.73 7.99 14.18
C VAL A 208 -6.78 9.11 13.76
N HIS A 209 -5.75 8.83 12.95
CA HIS A 209 -4.84 9.86 12.45
C HIS A 209 -5.52 10.71 11.38
N ALA A 210 -6.25 10.06 10.47
CA ALA A 210 -7.10 10.76 9.50
C ALA A 210 -8.19 11.58 10.21
N ALA A 211 -8.79 11.05 11.30
CA ALA A 211 -9.76 11.77 12.13
C ALA A 211 -9.18 13.06 12.75
N LYS A 212 -7.86 13.12 12.94
CA LYS A 212 -7.11 14.31 13.39
C LYS A 212 -6.64 15.21 12.26
N GLY A 213 -7.06 14.95 11.03
CA GLY A 213 -6.73 15.76 9.85
C GLY A 213 -5.36 15.46 9.25
N MET A 214 -4.69 14.38 9.67
CA MET A 214 -3.42 13.98 9.08
C MET A 214 -3.61 13.43 7.66
N VAL A 215 -2.60 13.65 6.82
CA VAL A 215 -2.45 13.08 5.48
C VAL A 215 -1.24 12.15 5.43
N CYS A 216 -1.08 11.42 4.33
CA CYS A 216 -0.05 10.39 4.18
C CYS A 216 1.36 10.91 4.51
N VAL A 217 1.72 12.08 3.99
CA VAL A 217 3.06 12.68 4.14
C VAL A 217 3.35 13.22 5.54
N ASP A 218 2.37 13.26 6.46
CA ASP A 218 2.63 13.59 7.86
C ASP A 218 3.39 12.46 8.57
N CYS A 219 3.00 11.21 8.31
CA CYS A 219 3.76 10.05 8.77
C CYS A 219 4.88 9.71 7.78
N HIS A 220 4.56 9.69 6.49
CA HIS A 220 5.48 9.40 5.41
C HIS A 220 6.30 10.63 5.01
N THR A 221 6.91 11.30 6.00
CA THR A 221 7.69 12.52 5.78
C THR A 221 8.85 12.21 4.85
N ALA A 222 8.77 12.72 3.63
CA ALA A 222 9.73 12.43 2.59
C ALA A 222 11.02 13.24 2.79
N LYS A 223 12.16 12.65 2.45
CA LYS A 223 13.46 13.35 2.37
C LYS A 223 14.05 13.14 0.99
N ASN A 224 14.24 14.23 0.22
CA ASN A 224 14.69 14.15 -1.18
C ASN A 224 13.81 13.20 -2.01
N HIS A 225 12.49 13.32 -1.87
CA HIS A 225 11.47 12.45 -2.48
C HIS A 225 11.54 10.96 -2.11
N LYS A 226 12.46 10.55 -1.23
CA LYS A 226 12.46 9.21 -0.64
C LYS A 226 11.38 9.13 0.43
N ILE A 227 10.44 8.22 0.26
CA ILE A 227 9.25 8.11 1.12
C ILE A 227 9.45 6.92 2.07
N PRO A 228 9.43 7.12 3.40
CA PRO A 228 9.66 6.02 4.34
C PRO A 228 8.55 4.98 4.27
N THR A 229 8.86 3.74 4.61
CA THR A 229 7.87 2.66 4.66
C THR A 229 8.26 1.59 5.70
N GLY A 230 7.45 0.54 5.85
CA GLY A 230 7.77 -0.61 6.71
C GLY A 230 8.49 -1.73 5.94
N LEU A 231 9.00 -2.71 6.67
CA LEU A 231 9.67 -3.89 6.11
C LEU A 231 8.71 -5.04 5.75
N ASP A 232 7.42 -4.74 5.53
CA ASP A 232 6.34 -5.73 5.42
C ASP A 232 6.69 -6.92 4.49
N PRO A 233 6.28 -8.17 4.81
CA PRO A 233 6.57 -9.33 3.95
C PRO A 233 6.07 -9.19 2.50
N ASN A 234 5.03 -8.38 2.27
CA ASN A 234 4.51 -8.11 0.94
C ASN A 234 5.12 -6.85 0.27
N ASN A 235 5.92 -6.04 0.98
CA ASN A 235 6.50 -4.78 0.50
C ASN A 235 8.04 -4.79 0.63
N TRP A 236 8.73 -5.21 -0.43
CA TRP A 236 10.19 -5.42 -0.37
C TRP A 236 10.98 -4.16 -0.70
N ALA A 237 10.67 -3.53 -1.82
CA ALA A 237 11.39 -2.36 -2.29
C ALA A 237 11.08 -1.14 -1.41
N ASN A 238 12.12 -0.39 -1.04
CA ASN A 238 12.02 0.79 -0.21
C ASN A 238 13.23 1.71 -0.40
N ASP A 239 13.11 2.97 0.01
CA ASP A 239 14.18 3.96 -0.11
C ASP A 239 15.17 3.97 1.07
N GLY A 240 15.14 2.96 1.94
CA GLY A 240 16.01 2.86 3.13
C GLY A 240 15.57 3.73 4.32
N LEU A 241 14.41 4.38 4.22
CA LEU A 241 13.80 5.15 5.31
C LEU A 241 12.65 4.34 5.92
N LEU A 242 12.63 4.20 7.24
CA LEU A 242 11.66 3.37 7.95
C LEU A 242 10.75 4.20 8.88
N LEU A 243 9.47 3.82 8.93
CA LEU A 243 8.48 4.44 9.81
C LEU A 243 8.32 3.64 11.12
N SER A 244 8.06 4.32 12.23
CA SER A 244 7.80 3.69 13.53
C SER A 244 6.76 4.47 14.34
N CYS A 245 5.81 3.77 14.95
CA CYS A 245 4.88 4.37 15.92
C CYS A 245 5.59 4.82 17.21
N ALA A 246 6.76 4.24 17.53
CA ALA A 246 7.50 4.55 18.75
C ALA A 246 8.42 5.77 18.62
N ASP A 247 8.31 6.53 17.52
CA ASP A 247 9.02 7.80 17.35
C ASP A 247 8.56 8.79 18.42
N ALA A 248 9.52 9.40 19.11
CA ALA A 248 9.28 10.37 20.19
C ALA A 248 8.65 11.67 19.69
N SER A 249 8.75 11.98 18.39
CA SER A 249 8.04 13.11 17.77
C SER A 249 6.51 12.96 17.80
N CYS A 250 6.00 11.73 17.95
CA CYS A 250 4.56 11.44 17.97
C CYS A 250 4.08 10.77 19.26
N HIS A 251 4.61 9.59 19.61
CA HIS A 251 4.12 8.79 20.76
C HIS A 251 5.22 8.36 21.73
N GLY A 252 6.43 8.10 21.23
CA GLY A 252 7.51 7.47 22.00
C GLY A 252 7.26 5.99 22.32
N ALA A 253 8.20 5.38 23.05
CA ALA A 253 8.18 3.93 23.32
C ALA A 253 7.22 3.51 24.46
N LYS A 254 6.76 4.45 25.29
CA LYS A 254 5.91 4.19 26.48
C LYS A 254 4.74 5.19 26.54
N PRO A 255 3.79 5.16 25.57
CA PRO A 255 2.77 6.19 25.46
C PRO A 255 1.62 6.05 26.47
N HIS A 256 1.54 4.95 27.22
CA HIS A 256 0.42 4.69 28.12
C HIS A 256 0.72 5.18 29.54
N LYS A 257 -0.33 5.55 30.29
CA LYS A 257 -0.23 5.74 31.74
C LYS A 257 -0.06 4.41 32.47
N ASP A 258 -0.65 3.35 31.92
CA ASP A 258 -0.57 1.99 32.43
C ASP A 258 0.82 1.39 32.16
N ALA A 259 1.52 1.01 33.23
CA ALA A 259 2.87 0.45 33.14
C ALA A 259 2.87 -0.95 32.50
N ASP A 260 1.81 -1.73 32.60
CA ASP A 260 1.68 -3.07 32.04
C ASP A 260 1.53 -2.99 30.52
N LEU A 261 0.71 -2.05 30.01
CA LEU A 261 0.63 -1.78 28.56
C LEU A 261 1.98 -1.34 28.00
N ASN A 262 2.71 -0.49 28.72
CA ASN A 262 4.07 -0.10 28.32
C ASN A 262 5.05 -1.27 28.32
N ARG A 263 4.92 -2.24 29.24
CA ARG A 263 5.73 -3.48 29.20
C ARG A 263 5.39 -4.34 27.97
N HIS A 264 4.13 -4.40 27.56
CA HIS A 264 3.73 -5.15 26.35
C HIS A 264 4.41 -4.64 25.09
N ALA A 265 4.66 -3.34 24.96
CA ALA A 265 5.33 -2.75 23.80
C ALA A 265 6.74 -3.33 23.52
N ALA A 266 7.35 -4.03 24.49
CA ALA A 266 8.60 -4.76 24.31
C ALA A 266 8.45 -6.04 23.45
N LYS A 267 7.27 -6.66 23.46
CA LYS A 267 7.00 -7.96 22.78
C LYS A 267 5.81 -7.93 21.83
N VAL A 268 4.99 -6.90 21.88
CA VAL A 268 3.79 -6.73 21.07
C VAL A 268 3.94 -5.42 20.30
N ALA A 269 3.78 -5.47 18.97
CA ALA A 269 3.83 -4.28 18.13
C ALA A 269 2.61 -3.39 18.42
N CYS A 270 2.77 -2.07 18.33
CA CYS A 270 1.67 -1.10 18.53
C CYS A 270 0.46 -1.44 17.65
N GLN A 271 0.74 -1.83 16.41
CA GLN A 271 -0.24 -2.26 15.42
C GLN A 271 -1.12 -3.42 15.93
N THR A 272 -0.57 -4.37 16.69
CA THR A 272 -1.33 -5.54 17.19
C THR A 272 -2.52 -5.10 18.03
N CYS A 273 -2.31 -4.16 18.96
CA CYS A 273 -3.38 -3.67 19.81
C CYS A 273 -4.27 -2.65 19.09
N HIS A 274 -3.68 -1.79 18.26
CA HIS A 274 -4.37 -0.64 17.68
C HIS A 274 -4.94 -0.86 16.27
N ILE A 275 -4.75 -2.02 15.65
CA ILE A 275 -5.32 -2.39 14.35
C ILE A 275 -6.00 -3.76 14.51
N PRO A 276 -7.16 -3.83 15.21
CA PRO A 276 -7.85 -5.08 15.51
C PRO A 276 -8.54 -5.67 14.28
N ARG A 277 -8.71 -4.88 13.21
CA ARG A 277 -9.45 -5.25 12.00
C ARG A 277 -8.76 -4.70 10.75
N THR A 278 -8.88 -5.44 9.64
CA THR A 278 -8.35 -5.14 8.30
C THR A 278 -9.37 -5.55 7.22
N GLY A 279 -9.01 -5.48 5.94
CA GLY A 279 -9.91 -5.81 4.83
C GLY A 279 -9.22 -6.22 3.52
N GLY A 280 -9.92 -6.08 2.41
CA GLY A 280 -9.46 -6.37 1.05
C GLY A 280 -9.50 -7.84 0.67
N ALA A 281 -8.83 -8.18 -0.43
CA ALA A 281 -8.83 -9.54 -0.97
C ALA A 281 -8.09 -10.53 -0.07
N PHE A 282 -8.70 -11.67 0.24
CA PHE A 282 -8.07 -12.75 1.01
C PHE A 282 -7.75 -13.97 0.15
N ALA A 283 -8.37 -14.10 -1.03
CA ALA A 283 -8.01 -15.13 -1.99
C ALA A 283 -8.19 -14.67 -3.44
N LYS A 284 -7.39 -15.25 -4.35
CA LYS A 284 -7.49 -15.01 -5.80
C LYS A 284 -7.03 -16.22 -6.60
N ASP A 285 -7.75 -16.59 -7.66
CA ASP A 285 -7.31 -17.64 -8.60
C ASP A 285 -6.94 -17.01 -9.94
N PHE A 286 -5.66 -17.08 -10.32
CA PHE A 286 -5.19 -16.62 -11.63
C PHE A 286 -5.25 -17.72 -12.70
N THR A 287 -5.58 -18.96 -12.33
CA THR A 287 -5.69 -20.08 -13.27
C THR A 287 -7.07 -20.14 -13.94
N VAL A 288 -8.06 -19.44 -13.36
CA VAL A 288 -9.42 -19.32 -13.86
C VAL A 288 -9.78 -17.84 -13.94
N TRP A 289 -10.26 -17.42 -15.11
CA TRP A 289 -10.70 -16.05 -15.34
C TRP A 289 -12.14 -16.09 -15.85
N GLU A 290 -12.98 -15.25 -15.25
CA GLU A 290 -14.41 -15.22 -15.50
C GLU A 290 -14.76 -13.95 -16.27
N GLN A 291 -15.70 -14.08 -17.20
CA GLN A 291 -16.12 -12.95 -18.00
C GLN A 291 -16.99 -12.00 -17.16
N GLY A 292 -16.60 -10.74 -17.11
CA GLY A 292 -17.36 -9.66 -16.49
C GLY A 292 -18.48 -9.12 -17.38
N SER A 293 -19.23 -8.17 -16.84
CA SER A 293 -20.31 -7.48 -17.56
C SER A 293 -19.81 -6.64 -18.74
N ASP A 294 -18.55 -6.19 -18.70
CA ASP A 294 -17.87 -5.45 -19.76
C ASP A 294 -17.34 -6.36 -20.89
N LYS A 295 -17.57 -7.67 -20.80
CA LYS A 295 -17.13 -8.70 -21.76
C LYS A 295 -15.61 -8.86 -21.86
N PHE A 296 -14.87 -8.33 -20.89
CA PHE A 296 -13.50 -8.75 -20.61
C PHE A 296 -13.51 -9.77 -19.47
N TYR A 297 -12.41 -10.49 -19.35
CA TYR A 297 -12.24 -11.50 -18.32
C TYR A 297 -11.38 -10.93 -17.18
N GLU A 298 -11.68 -11.32 -15.96
CA GLU A 298 -10.91 -11.00 -14.77
C GLU A 298 -10.73 -12.25 -13.89
N PRO A 299 -9.64 -12.36 -13.13
CA PRO A 299 -9.42 -13.47 -12.20
C PRO A 299 -10.41 -13.44 -11.03
N THR A 300 -10.94 -14.60 -10.66
CA THR A 300 -11.85 -14.72 -9.51
C THR A 300 -11.16 -14.27 -8.23
N THR A 301 -11.73 -13.25 -7.57
CA THR A 301 -11.13 -12.60 -6.39
C THR A 301 -12.15 -12.56 -5.26
N LEU A 302 -11.80 -13.14 -4.11
CA LEU A 302 -12.60 -13.05 -2.89
C LEU A 302 -12.07 -11.92 -2.01
N LYS A 303 -12.97 -11.02 -1.60
CA LYS A 303 -12.63 -9.84 -0.80
C LYS A 303 -13.61 -9.61 0.35
N LYS A 304 -13.13 -8.84 1.32
CA LYS A 304 -13.90 -8.28 2.43
C LYS A 304 -13.72 -6.77 2.47
N GLU A 305 -14.70 -6.05 3.02
CA GLU A 305 -14.60 -4.60 3.19
C GLU A 305 -13.58 -4.22 4.27
N ALA A 306 -13.24 -2.94 4.35
CA ALA A 306 -12.37 -2.43 5.41
C ALA A 306 -12.99 -2.74 6.79
N ASN A 307 -12.15 -3.11 7.75
CA ASN A 307 -12.54 -3.50 9.11
C ASN A 307 -13.34 -4.82 9.26
N GLU A 308 -13.46 -5.66 8.23
CA GLU A 308 -14.20 -6.94 8.30
C GLU A 308 -13.35 -8.18 8.64
N THR A 309 -12.03 -8.07 8.61
CA THR A 309 -11.10 -9.20 8.79
C THR A 309 -10.33 -9.06 10.09
N VAL A 310 -10.31 -10.10 10.93
CA VAL A 310 -9.37 -10.16 12.08
C VAL A 310 -7.98 -10.50 11.54
N PRO A 311 -6.92 -9.76 11.92
CA PRO A 311 -5.55 -10.12 11.56
C PRO A 311 -5.14 -11.47 12.15
N VAL A 312 -4.18 -12.13 11.50
CA VAL A 312 -3.38 -13.17 12.14
C VAL A 312 -2.18 -12.52 12.82
N TYR A 313 -1.75 -13.09 13.94
CA TYR A 313 -0.66 -12.55 14.74
C TYR A 313 0.53 -13.49 14.69
N ALA A 314 1.70 -12.95 14.32
CA ALA A 314 2.92 -13.73 14.22
C ALA A 314 4.11 -12.97 14.80
N TRP A 315 5.12 -13.70 15.28
CA TRP A 315 6.41 -13.10 15.62
C TRP A 315 7.08 -12.56 14.37
N TYR A 316 7.53 -11.31 14.45
CA TYR A 316 8.19 -10.65 13.34
C TYR A 316 9.40 -9.85 13.80
N ASN A 317 10.54 -10.07 13.14
CA ASN A 317 11.82 -9.43 13.43
C ASN A 317 12.36 -8.55 12.29
N GLY A 318 11.50 -8.14 11.36
CA GLY A 318 11.90 -7.34 10.20
C GLY A 318 12.36 -8.15 8.99
N THR A 319 12.55 -9.47 9.14
CA THR A 319 13.00 -10.34 8.03
C THR A 319 11.90 -11.25 7.49
N VAL A 320 12.01 -11.62 6.22
CA VAL A 320 10.94 -12.23 5.43
C VAL A 320 11.40 -13.57 4.88
N ARG A 321 10.63 -14.62 5.15
CA ARG A 321 10.75 -15.91 4.46
C ARG A 321 10.11 -15.77 3.09
N ASN A 322 10.80 -16.26 2.08
CA ASN A 322 10.37 -16.19 0.69
C ASN A 322 10.65 -17.51 -0.02
N THR A 323 9.61 -18.33 -0.18
CA THR A 323 9.63 -19.58 -0.93
C THR A 323 8.52 -19.56 -1.98
N PRO A 324 8.55 -20.44 -3.00
CA PRO A 324 7.53 -20.44 -4.04
C PRO A 324 6.09 -20.52 -3.50
N HIS A 325 5.85 -21.23 -2.40
CA HIS A 325 4.53 -21.41 -1.82
C HIS A 325 4.25 -20.56 -0.57
N PHE A 326 5.22 -19.77 -0.10
CA PHE A 326 5.06 -18.98 1.12
C PHE A 326 5.90 -17.71 1.15
N ILE A 327 5.26 -16.58 1.42
CA ILE A 327 5.93 -15.31 1.72
C ILE A 327 5.40 -14.78 3.04
N GLY A 328 6.24 -14.69 4.06
CA GLY A 328 5.75 -14.32 5.39
C GLY A 328 6.81 -13.87 6.38
N PRO A 329 6.36 -13.41 7.56
CA PRO A 329 7.23 -12.90 8.59
C PRO A 329 8.13 -14.01 9.14
N LYS A 330 9.39 -13.67 9.42
CA LYS A 330 10.24 -14.47 10.28
C LYS A 330 10.32 -13.82 11.66
N GLY A 331 10.51 -14.67 12.66
CA GLY A 331 10.67 -14.25 14.04
C GLY A 331 10.38 -15.41 14.97
N SER A 332 10.73 -15.24 16.23
CA SER A 332 10.32 -16.17 17.27
C SER A 332 10.32 -15.49 18.63
N LYS A 333 9.59 -16.06 19.58
CA LYS A 333 9.62 -15.64 20.99
C LYS A 333 11.03 -15.56 21.57
N LYS A 334 11.95 -16.42 21.11
CA LYS A 334 13.28 -16.63 21.69
C LYS A 334 14.38 -15.72 21.11
N ASP A 335 14.12 -15.02 20.00
CA ASP A 335 15.18 -14.27 19.30
C ASP A 335 15.47 -12.88 19.88
N GLY A 336 14.77 -12.49 20.96
CA GLY A 336 14.98 -11.24 21.69
C GLY A 336 14.48 -9.97 20.97
N LYS A 337 14.45 -9.96 19.64
CA LYS A 337 14.11 -8.80 18.80
C LYS A 337 12.71 -8.84 18.17
N SER A 338 12.07 -10.01 18.12
CA SER A 338 10.75 -10.14 17.52
C SER A 338 9.66 -9.47 18.37
N LYS A 339 8.67 -8.92 17.67
CA LYS A 339 7.39 -8.52 18.27
C LYS A 339 6.23 -9.28 17.60
N ILE A 340 5.20 -9.59 18.37
CA ILE A 340 3.93 -10.09 17.85
C ILE A 340 3.30 -8.96 17.05
N THR A 341 3.10 -9.17 15.75
CA THR A 341 2.69 -8.18 14.76
C THR A 341 1.45 -8.68 14.01
N PRO A 342 0.49 -7.81 13.63
CA PRO A 342 -0.70 -8.22 12.91
C PRO A 342 -0.45 -8.30 11.41
N PHE A 343 -0.99 -9.33 10.78
CA PHE A 343 -0.93 -9.54 9.34
C PHE A 343 -2.31 -9.91 8.78
N LYS A 344 -2.53 -9.55 7.53
CA LYS A 344 -3.57 -10.12 6.68
C LYS A 344 -2.99 -11.28 5.89
N ILE A 345 -3.69 -12.41 5.85
CA ILE A 345 -3.32 -13.53 4.97
C ILE A 345 -4.00 -13.35 3.61
N PHE A 346 -3.24 -13.62 2.56
CA PHE A 346 -3.73 -13.75 1.20
C PHE A 346 -3.32 -15.12 0.65
N GLN A 347 -4.26 -15.84 0.03
CA GLN A 347 -4.02 -17.11 -0.66
C GLN A 347 -4.24 -16.93 -2.15
N GLY A 348 -3.19 -17.05 -2.95
CA GLY A 348 -3.29 -16.96 -4.40
C GLY A 348 -3.00 -18.29 -5.06
N LYS A 349 -3.80 -18.64 -6.06
CA LYS A 349 -3.56 -19.78 -6.94
C LYS A 349 -3.04 -19.30 -8.29
N ALA A 350 -1.95 -19.90 -8.75
CA ALA A 350 -1.27 -19.52 -9.98
C ALA A 350 -0.55 -20.73 -10.58
N PHE A 351 0.13 -20.50 -11.70
CA PHE A 351 0.92 -21.53 -12.40
C PHE A 351 2.37 -21.57 -11.91
N TYR A 352 2.89 -22.77 -11.76
CA TYR A 352 4.26 -23.06 -11.34
C TYR A 352 4.96 -23.88 -12.42
N GLU A 353 6.26 -23.67 -12.55
CA GLU A 353 7.10 -24.47 -13.44
C GLU A 353 7.29 -25.87 -12.81
N LYS A 354 6.98 -26.92 -13.59
CA LYS A 354 6.87 -28.29 -13.08
C LYS A 354 8.16 -28.87 -12.48
N LYS A 355 9.34 -28.47 -12.98
CA LYS A 355 10.63 -29.09 -12.61
C LYS A 355 11.29 -28.39 -11.42
N SER A 356 11.30 -27.07 -11.44
CA SER A 356 11.92 -26.18 -10.47
C SER A 356 10.97 -25.80 -9.33
N GLY A 357 9.66 -25.92 -9.53
CA GLY A 357 8.65 -25.45 -8.58
C GLY A 357 8.59 -23.92 -8.47
N ALA A 358 9.21 -23.18 -9.39
CA ALA A 358 9.19 -21.72 -9.38
C ALA A 358 7.83 -21.18 -9.82
N LEU A 359 7.36 -20.11 -9.16
CA LEU A 359 6.16 -19.39 -9.59
C LEU A 359 6.39 -18.74 -10.96
N LEU A 360 5.46 -18.94 -11.89
CA LEU A 360 5.50 -18.35 -13.23
C LEU A 360 4.73 -17.03 -13.25
N SER A 361 5.29 -16.04 -13.95
CA SER A 361 4.56 -14.80 -14.25
C SER A 361 3.51 -15.05 -15.33
N MET A 362 2.47 -14.22 -15.34
CA MET A 362 1.44 -14.20 -16.36
C MET A 362 1.34 -12.82 -17.00
N ASP A 363 1.29 -12.77 -18.32
CA ASP A 363 0.86 -11.58 -19.06
C ASP A 363 -0.67 -11.58 -19.05
N PHE A 364 -1.27 -10.49 -18.58
CA PHE A 364 -2.72 -10.41 -18.43
C PHE A 364 -3.43 -10.15 -19.75
N ALA A 365 -2.73 -9.73 -20.80
CA ALA A 365 -3.36 -9.35 -22.05
C ALA A 365 -4.16 -10.50 -22.71
N PRO A 366 -3.59 -11.71 -22.92
CA PRO A 366 -4.38 -12.82 -23.44
C PRO A 366 -5.58 -13.18 -22.53
N PRO A 367 -5.41 -13.49 -21.23
CA PRO A 367 -6.53 -13.91 -20.42
C PRO A 367 -7.57 -12.81 -20.23
N MET A 368 -7.22 -11.52 -20.18
CA MET A 368 -8.21 -10.43 -20.14
C MET A 368 -9.10 -10.41 -21.39
N ALA A 369 -8.54 -10.72 -22.56
CA ALA A 369 -9.26 -10.65 -23.82
C ALA A 369 -10.19 -11.85 -24.03
N ASN A 370 -9.74 -13.07 -23.68
CA ASN A 370 -10.44 -14.30 -24.06
C ASN A 370 -10.45 -15.41 -22.99
N GLY A 371 -9.97 -15.15 -21.78
CA GLY A 371 -9.90 -16.12 -20.69
C GLY A 371 -8.74 -17.13 -20.78
N ASP A 372 -7.88 -17.09 -21.82
CA ASP A 372 -6.77 -18.03 -21.98
C ASP A 372 -5.58 -17.68 -21.07
N THR A 373 -5.60 -18.28 -19.88
CA THR A 373 -4.55 -18.10 -18.87
C THR A 373 -3.23 -18.75 -19.27
N ARG A 374 -3.23 -19.79 -20.10
CA ARG A 374 -2.00 -20.45 -20.55
C ARG A 374 -1.28 -19.63 -21.62
N ALA A 375 -2.03 -19.00 -22.53
CA ALA A 375 -1.46 -18.01 -23.45
C ALA A 375 -0.80 -16.85 -22.68
N GLY A 376 -1.38 -16.42 -21.56
CA GLY A 376 -0.78 -15.44 -20.66
C GLY A 376 0.56 -15.89 -20.06
N VAL A 377 0.67 -17.15 -19.63
CA VAL A 377 1.95 -17.73 -19.16
C VAL A 377 2.98 -17.83 -20.28
N GLU A 378 2.55 -18.24 -21.49
CA GLU A 378 3.45 -18.31 -22.65
C GLU A 378 4.00 -16.93 -23.02
N SER A 379 3.13 -15.92 -23.12
CA SER A 379 3.51 -14.54 -23.46
C SER A 379 4.50 -13.96 -22.42
N ALA A 380 4.24 -14.20 -21.13
CA ALA A 380 5.17 -13.83 -20.07
C ALA A 380 6.52 -14.54 -20.19
N ALA A 381 6.52 -15.85 -20.41
CA ALA A 381 7.74 -16.64 -20.57
C ALA A 381 8.58 -16.15 -21.76
N ARG A 382 7.93 -15.75 -22.85
CA ARG A 382 8.58 -15.15 -24.03
C ARG A 382 9.21 -13.79 -23.69
N THR A 383 8.45 -12.93 -23.01
CA THR A 383 8.94 -11.60 -22.58
C THR A 383 10.14 -11.72 -21.64
N LEU A 384 10.14 -12.73 -20.77
CA LEU A 384 11.22 -13.02 -19.83
C LEU A 384 12.38 -13.82 -20.45
N GLY A 385 12.34 -14.12 -21.75
CA GLY A 385 13.42 -14.84 -22.45
C GLY A 385 13.59 -16.30 -22.02
N MET A 386 12.55 -16.95 -21.51
CA MET A 386 12.59 -18.37 -21.13
C MET A 386 12.72 -19.28 -22.36
N LYS A 387 13.43 -20.40 -22.22
CA LYS A 387 13.55 -21.39 -23.29
C LYS A 387 12.21 -22.10 -23.52
N ASN A 388 11.83 -22.26 -24.79
CA ASN A 388 10.58 -22.92 -25.22
C ASN A 388 9.32 -22.44 -24.47
N PRO A 389 8.92 -21.16 -24.60
CA PRO A 389 7.78 -20.58 -23.86
C PRO A 389 6.49 -21.40 -23.95
N ALA A 390 6.15 -21.94 -25.12
CA ALA A 390 4.98 -22.79 -25.31
C ALA A 390 5.04 -24.07 -24.45
N ALA A 391 6.21 -24.68 -24.31
CA ALA A 391 6.40 -25.85 -23.45
C ALA A 391 6.33 -25.48 -21.96
N VAL A 392 6.80 -24.29 -21.57
CA VAL A 392 6.65 -23.77 -20.20
C VAL A 392 5.17 -23.67 -19.86
N ALA A 393 4.37 -22.99 -20.69
CA ALA A 393 2.94 -22.81 -20.47
C ALA A 393 2.15 -24.12 -20.49
N LYS A 394 2.45 -25.02 -21.44
CA LYS A 394 1.81 -26.34 -21.53
C LYS A 394 2.05 -27.20 -20.30
N ASN A 395 3.27 -27.19 -19.78
CA ASN A 395 3.66 -28.03 -18.63
C ASN A 395 3.43 -27.37 -17.27
N ALA A 396 3.00 -26.11 -17.25
CA ALA A 396 2.76 -25.39 -16.01
C ALA A 396 1.65 -26.04 -15.17
N VAL A 397 1.91 -26.18 -13.88
CA VAL A 397 1.02 -26.82 -12.91
C VAL A 397 0.38 -25.80 -11.98
N PRO A 398 -0.92 -25.89 -11.68
CA PRO A 398 -1.56 -25.00 -10.72
C PRO A 398 -1.06 -25.28 -9.31
N GLY A 399 -0.87 -24.24 -8.50
CA GLY A 399 -0.46 -24.35 -7.11
C GLY A 399 -0.85 -23.12 -6.29
N TRP A 400 -0.74 -23.22 -4.97
CA TRP A 400 -1.09 -22.14 -4.05
C TRP A 400 0.16 -21.51 -3.44
N GLN A 401 0.12 -20.19 -3.23
CA GLN A 401 1.08 -19.49 -2.39
C GLN A 401 0.32 -18.69 -1.33
N THR A 402 0.80 -18.78 -0.10
CA THR A 402 0.29 -18.00 1.03
C THR A 402 1.18 -16.78 1.27
N ILE A 403 0.58 -15.61 1.41
CA ILE A 403 1.30 -14.34 1.58
C ILE A 403 0.78 -13.60 2.80
N TYR A 404 1.69 -13.10 3.62
CA TYR A 404 1.37 -12.23 4.75
C TYR A 404 1.54 -10.77 4.35
N PHE A 405 0.52 -9.96 4.60
CA PHE A 405 0.52 -8.53 4.39
C PHE A 405 0.57 -7.84 5.75
N GLY A 406 1.53 -6.93 5.96
CA GLY A 406 1.59 -6.15 7.20
C GLY A 406 0.37 -5.24 7.33
N SER A 407 -0.25 -5.22 8.51
CA SER A 407 -1.36 -4.31 8.83
C SER A 407 -0.82 -3.07 9.54
N ASN A 408 -0.83 -1.92 8.85
CA ASN A 408 -0.19 -0.67 9.33
C ASN A 408 -1.11 0.57 9.28
N HIS A 409 -2.38 0.43 8.87
CA HIS A 409 -3.40 1.48 8.81
C HIS A 409 -4.68 1.00 9.51
N LEU A 410 -5.73 1.84 9.56
CA LEU A 410 -6.99 1.58 10.28
C LEU A 410 -6.79 1.62 11.80
N VAL A 411 -5.92 2.53 12.25
CA VAL A 411 -5.57 2.66 13.65
C VAL A 411 -6.79 3.12 14.44
N THR A 412 -7.06 2.46 15.56
CA THR A 412 -8.12 2.82 16.51
C THR A 412 -7.59 3.06 17.92
N LYS A 413 -8.24 3.98 18.63
CA LYS A 413 -7.99 4.26 20.05
C LYS A 413 -9.02 3.58 20.96
N THR A 414 -10.30 3.79 20.69
CA THR A 414 -11.40 3.32 21.56
C THR A 414 -11.74 1.84 21.38
N LYS A 415 -11.43 1.28 20.21
CA LYS A 415 -11.63 -0.16 19.90
C LYS A 415 -10.33 -0.95 19.96
N ALA A 416 -9.27 -0.40 20.55
CA ALA A 416 -8.00 -1.10 20.71
C ALA A 416 -8.19 -2.36 21.55
N LEU A 417 -7.40 -3.40 21.25
CA LEU A 417 -7.45 -4.64 22.03
C LEU A 417 -7.10 -4.37 23.49
N ASN A 418 -7.93 -4.87 24.39
CA ASN A 418 -7.72 -4.85 25.82
C ASN A 418 -7.21 -6.21 26.32
N CYS A 419 -6.97 -6.30 27.63
CA CYS A 419 -6.42 -7.48 28.28
C CYS A 419 -7.26 -8.73 27.99
N ALA A 420 -8.59 -8.65 28.11
CA ALA A 420 -9.48 -9.78 27.86
C ALA A 420 -9.50 -10.22 26.40
N ASN A 421 -9.25 -9.32 25.44
CA ASN A 421 -9.15 -9.72 24.04
C ASN A 421 -7.99 -10.70 23.79
N CYS A 422 -6.94 -10.70 24.61
CA CYS A 422 -5.78 -11.58 24.45
C CYS A 422 -5.71 -12.69 25.50
N HIS A 423 -6.10 -12.39 26.74
CA HIS A 423 -5.95 -13.24 27.91
C HIS A 423 -7.23 -14.01 28.29
N ALA A 424 -8.35 -13.83 27.59
CA ALA A 424 -9.46 -14.76 27.74
C ALA A 424 -9.09 -16.14 27.16
N PRO A 425 -9.73 -17.25 27.59
CA PRO A 425 -9.51 -18.58 27.04
C PRO A 425 -9.65 -18.67 25.50
N ASN A 426 -10.49 -17.81 24.91
CA ASN A 426 -10.71 -17.67 23.46
C ASN A 426 -10.17 -16.34 22.91
N GLY A 427 -9.08 -15.84 23.48
CA GLY A 427 -8.43 -14.60 23.03
C GLY A 427 -7.93 -14.67 21.58
N VAL A 428 -7.68 -13.49 20.99
CA VAL A 428 -7.30 -13.33 19.58
C VAL A 428 -5.91 -13.88 19.26
N LEU A 429 -5.07 -14.11 20.27
CA LEU A 429 -3.73 -14.64 20.11
C LEU A 429 -3.75 -16.17 20.21
N ASN A 430 -3.36 -16.86 19.14
CA ASN A 430 -3.06 -18.28 19.22
C ASN A 430 -1.70 -18.48 19.92
N LEU A 431 -1.72 -18.48 21.25
CA LEU A 431 -0.50 -18.57 22.07
C LEU A 431 0.28 -19.87 21.80
N LYS A 432 -0.41 -20.97 21.49
CA LYS A 432 0.25 -22.25 21.15
C LYS A 432 1.06 -22.12 19.87
N GLU A 433 0.48 -21.57 18.80
CA GLU A 433 1.18 -21.29 17.55
C GLU A 433 2.30 -20.26 17.70
N LEU A 434 2.15 -19.31 18.63
CA LEU A 434 3.20 -18.36 18.99
C LEU A 434 4.32 -18.96 19.85
N GLY A 435 4.28 -20.27 20.14
CA GLY A 435 5.33 -21.00 20.84
C GLY A 435 5.31 -20.84 22.36
N TYR A 436 4.15 -20.53 22.95
CA TYR A 436 3.96 -20.63 24.40
C TYR A 436 3.65 -22.08 24.80
N SER A 437 4.27 -22.53 25.89
CA SER A 437 4.01 -23.83 26.50
C SER A 437 2.63 -23.87 27.17
N ASP A 438 2.06 -25.06 27.37
CA ASP A 438 0.73 -25.20 27.99
C ASP A 438 0.70 -24.57 29.40
N LYS A 439 1.80 -24.70 30.15
CA LYS A 439 1.96 -24.04 31.46
C LYS A 439 1.92 -22.52 31.35
N GLU A 440 2.58 -21.94 30.34
CA GLU A 440 2.53 -20.50 30.12
C GLU A 440 1.15 -20.04 29.64
N ILE A 441 0.50 -20.81 28.78
CA ILE A 441 -0.85 -20.51 28.29
C ILE A 441 -1.82 -20.47 29.46
N LEU A 442 -1.84 -21.52 30.30
CA LEU A 442 -2.69 -21.55 31.51
C LEU A 442 -2.46 -20.33 32.41
N LYS A 443 -1.19 -19.92 32.57
CA LYS A 443 -0.86 -18.71 33.32
C LYS A 443 -1.39 -17.45 32.65
N LEU A 444 -1.21 -17.33 31.33
CA LEU A 444 -1.56 -16.15 30.54
C LEU A 444 -3.06 -16.04 30.27
N THR A 445 -3.84 -17.12 30.38
CA THR A 445 -5.29 -17.10 30.13
C THR A 445 -6.14 -17.14 31.39
N SER A 446 -5.57 -16.76 32.54
CA SER A 446 -6.28 -16.70 33.82
C SER A 446 -7.12 -15.43 33.94
N PRO A 447 -8.40 -15.52 34.36
CA PRO A 447 -9.23 -14.35 34.67
C PRO A 447 -8.59 -13.40 35.69
N GLU A 448 -7.77 -13.90 36.62
CA GLU A 448 -7.08 -13.07 37.62
C GLU A 448 -6.22 -11.96 36.99
N ILE A 449 -5.71 -12.17 35.78
CA ILE A 449 -4.86 -11.19 35.06
C ILE A 449 -5.64 -9.94 34.72
N TYR A 450 -6.88 -10.09 34.24
CA TYR A 450 -7.63 -8.99 33.66
C TYR A 450 -8.84 -8.57 34.50
N LEU A 451 -9.37 -9.44 35.38
CA LEU A 451 -10.63 -9.20 36.07
C LEU A 451 -10.57 -7.94 36.93
N LYS A 452 -9.50 -7.75 37.71
CA LYS A 452 -9.32 -6.53 38.52
C LYS A 452 -9.36 -5.26 37.65
N GLN A 453 -8.65 -5.27 36.53
CA GLN A 453 -8.60 -4.11 35.62
C GLN A 453 -9.95 -3.86 34.95
N LEU A 454 -10.68 -4.92 34.56
CA LEU A 454 -12.02 -4.76 33.99
C LEU A 454 -13.03 -4.24 35.00
N VAL A 455 -12.96 -4.68 36.27
CA VAL A 455 -13.81 -4.17 37.34
C VAL A 455 -13.56 -2.69 37.60
N GLU A 456 -12.29 -2.26 37.65
CA GLU A 456 -11.98 -0.83 37.79
C GLU A 456 -12.48 -0.02 36.60
N LYS A 457 -12.29 -0.51 35.37
CA LYS A 457 -12.81 0.15 34.17
C LYS A 457 -14.35 0.27 34.19
N GLN A 458 -15.04 -0.78 34.64
CA GLN A 458 -16.51 -0.77 34.75
C GLN A 458 -17.00 0.30 35.74
N LYS A 459 -16.26 0.57 36.82
CA LYS A 459 -16.57 1.64 37.77
C LYS A 459 -16.38 3.05 37.19
N GLU A 460 -15.53 3.22 36.17
CA GLU A 460 -15.34 4.51 35.49
C GLU A 460 -16.44 4.77 34.43
N GLU A 461 -17.08 3.70 33.92
CA GLU A 461 -18.13 3.76 32.90
C GLU A 461 -19.55 3.87 33.51
N TRP A 462 -19.70 3.66 34.82
CA TRP A 462 -20.93 3.79 35.61
C TRP A 462 -20.90 5.06 36.45
#